data_AF-A0A9E0L8P5-F1
#
_entry.id   AF-A0A9E0L8P5-F1
#
_cell.length_a   1.000
_cell.length_b   1.000
_cell.length_c   1.000
_cell.angle_alpha   90.00
_cell.angle_beta   90.00
_cell.angle_gamma   90.00
#
_symmetry.space_group_name_H-M   'P 1'
#
loop_
_entity.id
_entity.type
_entity.pdbx_description
1 polymer ?
#
loop_
_entity_poly.entity_id
_entity_poly.type
_entity_poly.pdbx_seq_one_letter_code
_entity_poly.pdbx_strand_id
1 'polypeptide(L)'
;MSKIRNIIIFVLILGGVIYAFNSFSKKDTASTDQLLSVEGGDEGVLAGESIPGGAENVGQGFLDTLLSLRTIKLDRSVLDRDSFKALRDFTKELIPQNNQGRPNPFAPIGTDVEIAPSAAPTPETGASLQAQAIASTSGNSGATSSSVVIETADASAVARTTATLNGKIFSPSSTTVRSFEWGTNPDALANTTPQVKQATQGAFTTAISGLAPNTTYYFKAVALTGALVAEGDIYMFTTLP
;
A
#
# COMPACT_ATOMS: atom_id res chain seq x y z
N MET A 1 28.55 -23.69 68.13
CA MET A 1 28.85 -22.69 67.07
C MET A 1 29.36 -23.29 65.75
N SER A 2 29.75 -24.57 65.67
CA SER A 2 30.26 -25.20 64.43
C SER A 2 29.19 -25.52 63.38
N LYS A 3 27.95 -25.82 63.80
CA LYS A 3 26.85 -26.23 62.89
C LYS A 3 26.37 -25.10 61.97
N ILE A 4 26.30 -23.86 62.47
CA ILE A 4 25.92 -22.68 61.67
C ILE A 4 26.93 -22.41 60.55
N ARG A 5 28.24 -22.55 60.84
CA ARG A 5 29.29 -22.31 59.86
C ARG A 5 29.26 -23.32 58.70
N ASN A 6 28.94 -24.58 58.99
CA ASN A 6 28.85 -25.62 57.97
C ASN A 6 27.60 -25.44 57.08
N ILE A 7 26.50 -24.93 57.63
CA ILE A 7 25.28 -24.61 56.87
C ILE A 7 25.56 -23.48 55.86
N ILE A 8 26.27 -22.42 56.27
CA ILE A 8 26.60 -21.30 55.38
C ILE A 8 27.46 -21.76 54.19
N ILE A 9 28.43 -22.64 54.44
CA ILE A 9 29.29 -23.19 53.38
C ILE A 9 28.46 -24.02 52.39
N PHE A 10 27.51 -24.84 52.87
CA PHE A 10 26.64 -25.62 51.99
C PHE A 10 25.75 -24.75 51.11
N VAL A 11 25.20 -23.66 51.65
CA VAL A 11 24.36 -22.72 50.88
C VAL A 11 25.19 -22.01 49.80
N LEU A 12 26.44 -21.63 50.10
CA LEU A 12 27.34 -21.01 49.11
C LEU A 12 27.71 -21.97 47.98
N ILE A 13 27.99 -23.24 48.30
CA ILE A 13 28.30 -24.26 47.28
C ILE A 13 27.05 -24.51 46.41
N LEU A 14 25.88 -24.64 47.01
CA LEU A 14 24.64 -24.90 46.28
C LEU A 14 24.27 -23.73 45.35
N GLY A 15 24.43 -22.48 45.81
CA GLY A 15 24.25 -21.30 44.97
C GLY A 15 25.23 -21.24 43.80
N GLY A 16 26.50 -21.62 44.02
CA GLY A 16 27.51 -21.70 42.97
C GLY A 16 27.19 -22.75 41.90
N VAL A 17 26.68 -23.92 42.31
CA VAL A 17 26.26 -24.99 41.37
C VAL A 17 25.06 -24.54 40.55
N ILE A 18 24.07 -23.89 41.15
CA ILE A 18 22.90 -23.35 40.44
C ILE A 18 23.32 -22.26 39.45
N TYR A 19 24.26 -21.38 39.83
CA TYR A 19 24.80 -20.37 38.94
C TYR A 19 25.56 -20.97 37.76
N ALA A 20 26.41 -21.97 38.01
CA ALA A 20 27.14 -22.69 36.97
C ALA A 20 26.21 -23.44 36.00
N PHE A 21 25.15 -24.08 36.52
CA PHE A 21 24.17 -24.77 35.68
C PHE A 21 23.42 -23.80 34.76
N ASN A 22 22.97 -22.65 35.28
CA ASN A 22 22.34 -21.62 34.46
C ASN A 22 23.31 -20.95 33.47
N SER A 23 24.60 -20.86 33.80
CA SER A 23 25.61 -20.31 32.91
C SER A 23 26.06 -21.28 31.81
N PHE A 24 25.89 -22.59 32.01
CA PHE A 24 26.32 -23.60 31.03
C PHE A 24 25.26 -23.91 29.96
N SER A 25 23.99 -23.59 30.20
CA SER A 25 22.92 -23.76 29.19
C SER A 25 22.81 -22.61 28.18
N LYS A 26 23.66 -21.59 28.25
CA LYS A 26 23.81 -20.56 27.22
C LYS A 26 25.25 -20.53 26.71
N LYS A 27 25.54 -21.32 25.68
CA LYS A 27 26.68 -21.06 24.81
C LYS A 27 26.31 -21.36 23.37
N ASP A 28 26.35 -20.31 22.56
CA ASP A 28 26.11 -20.30 21.12
C ASP A 28 27.06 -21.27 20.40
N THR A 29 26.53 -22.04 19.44
CA THR A 29 27.33 -22.85 18.53
C THR A 29 27.42 -22.11 17.20
N ALA A 30 28.55 -21.45 16.97
CA ALA A 30 28.98 -20.97 15.66
C ALA A 30 29.86 -22.04 15.00
N SER A 31 29.54 -22.31 13.74
CA SER A 31 30.29 -22.94 12.64
C SER A 31 31.56 -23.74 12.93
N THR A 32 31.57 -25.03 12.56
CA THR A 32 32.78 -25.76 12.18
C THR A 32 32.54 -26.45 10.84
N ASP A 33 33.27 -25.95 9.86
CA ASP A 33 33.40 -26.47 8.50
C ASP A 33 34.56 -27.47 8.51
N GLN A 34 34.30 -28.77 8.36
CA GLN A 34 35.30 -29.79 8.00
C GLN A 34 34.67 -30.96 7.24
N LEU A 35 34.83 -30.89 5.91
CA LEU A 35 35.52 -31.86 5.04
C LEU A 35 35.14 -33.36 5.06
N LEU A 36 34.91 -33.83 3.84
CA LEU A 36 34.64 -35.20 3.37
C LEU A 36 35.55 -36.29 3.98
N SER A 37 34.96 -37.47 4.19
CA SER A 37 35.60 -38.73 3.79
C SER A 37 34.57 -39.64 3.12
N VAL A 38 34.86 -39.93 1.85
CA VAL A 38 34.21 -40.94 1.02
C VAL A 38 34.91 -42.26 1.31
N GLU A 39 34.17 -43.30 1.66
CA GLU A 39 34.67 -44.67 1.59
C GLU A 39 33.64 -45.52 0.84
N GLY A 40 34.05 -45.97 -0.34
CA GLY A 40 33.28 -46.82 -1.24
C GLY A 40 33.65 -48.30 -1.08
N GLY A 41 32.70 -49.14 -1.45
CA GLY A 41 32.78 -50.60 -1.60
C GLY A 41 31.36 -51.13 -1.75
N ASP A 42 30.77 -51.03 -2.96
CA ASP A 42 30.77 -52.02 -4.04
C ASP A 42 29.86 -53.23 -3.75
N GLU A 43 28.69 -53.28 -4.41
CA GLU A 43 28.37 -54.21 -5.51
C GLU A 43 26.91 -54.01 -5.94
N GLY A 44 26.68 -53.93 -7.25
CA GLY A 44 25.34 -53.74 -7.83
C GLY A 44 24.51 -55.02 -7.89
N VAL A 45 23.19 -54.88 -8.04
CA VAL A 45 22.30 -55.73 -8.86
C VAL A 45 20.91 -55.07 -8.95
N LEU A 46 20.23 -55.40 -10.04
CA LEU A 46 19.13 -54.74 -10.74
C LEU A 46 17.74 -54.94 -10.10
N ALA A 47 16.85 -53.99 -10.42
CA ALA A 47 15.39 -54.10 -10.58
C ALA A 47 14.55 -54.49 -9.34
N GLY A 48 13.85 -53.49 -8.81
CA GLY A 48 12.73 -53.67 -7.90
C GLY A 48 12.17 -52.32 -7.49
N GLU A 49 11.19 -51.83 -8.25
CA GLU A 49 10.38 -50.68 -7.87
C GLU A 49 9.69 -50.99 -6.54
N SER A 50 10.28 -50.49 -5.45
CA SER A 50 9.64 -50.45 -4.14
C SER A 50 9.64 -48.98 -3.73
N ILE A 51 8.43 -48.42 -3.71
CA ILE A 51 8.14 -47.09 -3.20
C ILE A 51 8.75 -47.01 -1.79
N PRO A 52 9.77 -46.17 -1.55
CA PRO A 52 10.30 -46.00 -0.21
C PRO A 52 9.30 -45.14 0.56
N GLY A 53 8.82 -45.70 1.67
CA GLY A 53 7.87 -45.08 2.58
C GLY A 53 8.23 -43.64 2.93
N GLY A 54 7.29 -42.74 2.64
CA GLY A 54 7.32 -41.33 3.00
C GLY A 54 5.93 -40.78 3.30
N ALA A 55 4.97 -41.64 3.65
CA ALA A 55 3.62 -41.22 4.02
C ALA A 55 3.48 -40.88 5.52
N GLU A 56 4.50 -41.14 6.35
CA GLU A 56 4.44 -40.81 7.77
C GLU A 56 4.83 -39.35 8.07
N ASN A 57 5.68 -38.73 7.25
CA ASN A 57 6.17 -37.37 7.50
C ASN A 57 5.29 -36.25 6.91
N VAL A 58 4.59 -36.50 5.80
CA VAL A 58 3.71 -35.48 5.19
C VAL A 58 2.40 -35.34 6.00
N GLY A 59 1.90 -36.45 6.56
CA GLY A 59 0.74 -36.43 7.44
C GLY A 59 1.00 -35.72 8.76
N GLN A 60 2.14 -35.97 9.40
CA GLN A 60 2.48 -35.34 10.68
C GLN A 60 2.65 -33.83 10.57
N GLY A 61 3.40 -33.33 9.57
CA GLY A 61 3.58 -31.87 9.40
C GLY A 61 2.27 -31.13 9.06
N PHE A 62 1.37 -31.78 8.31
CA PHE A 62 0.05 -31.22 8.05
C PHE A 62 -0.86 -31.26 9.29
N LEU A 63 -0.80 -32.33 10.08
CA LEU A 63 -1.53 -32.46 11.34
C LEU A 63 -1.03 -31.45 12.38
N ASP A 64 0.27 -31.19 12.46
CA ASP A 64 0.86 -30.14 13.30
C ASP A 64 0.42 -28.75 12.85
N THR A 65 0.33 -28.53 11.54
CA THR A 65 -0.19 -27.27 10.97
C THR A 65 -1.68 -27.10 11.28
N LEU A 66 -2.50 -28.13 11.10
CA LEU A 66 -3.93 -28.12 11.43
C LEU A 66 -4.18 -27.94 12.93
N LEU A 67 -3.33 -28.54 13.76
CA LEU A 67 -3.38 -28.38 15.21
C LEU A 67 -2.99 -26.96 15.62
N SER A 68 -2.02 -26.35 14.93
CA SER A 68 -1.65 -24.95 15.11
C SER A 68 -2.82 -24.01 14.76
N LEU A 69 -3.55 -24.28 13.67
CA LEU A 69 -4.75 -23.52 13.29
C LEU A 69 -5.90 -23.61 14.31
N ARG A 70 -6.04 -24.74 15.03
CA ARG A 70 -7.05 -24.88 16.10
C ARG A 70 -6.81 -23.92 17.27
N THR A 71 -5.56 -23.49 17.47
CA THR A 71 -5.17 -22.64 18.61
C THR A 71 -5.05 -21.16 18.26
N ILE A 72 -5.28 -20.76 17.00
CA ILE A 72 -5.28 -19.34 16.62
C ILE A 72 -6.43 -18.63 17.32
N LYS A 73 -6.10 -17.96 18.41
CA LYS A 73 -6.98 -17.00 19.05
C LYS A 73 -6.81 -15.67 18.33
N LEU A 74 -7.86 -15.21 17.65
CA LEU A 74 -7.88 -13.85 17.15
C LEU A 74 -7.87 -12.90 18.34
N ASP A 75 -6.89 -12.02 18.39
CA ASP A 75 -6.85 -10.93 19.35
C ASP A 75 -7.95 -9.93 18.99
N ARG A 76 -9.00 -9.88 19.82
CA ARG A 76 -10.15 -8.97 19.63
C ARG A 76 -9.93 -7.60 20.26
N SER A 77 -8.79 -7.36 20.90
CA SER A 77 -8.49 -6.08 21.56
C SER A 77 -8.52 -4.90 20.60
N VAL A 78 -8.14 -5.11 19.34
CA VAL A 78 -8.20 -4.09 18.29
C VAL A 78 -9.63 -3.66 17.97
N LEU A 79 -10.59 -4.58 18.07
CA LEU A 79 -12.02 -4.34 17.79
C LEU A 79 -12.71 -3.60 18.95
N ASP A 80 -12.13 -3.68 20.15
CA ASP A 80 -12.65 -3.00 21.34
C ASP A 80 -12.12 -1.57 21.52
N ARG A 81 -11.11 -1.16 20.75
CA ARG A 81 -10.54 0.20 20.82
C ARG A 81 -11.58 1.26 20.44
N ASP A 82 -11.59 2.37 21.18
CA ASP A 82 -12.47 3.50 20.88
C ASP A 82 -12.26 4.04 19.46
N SER A 83 -11.03 3.99 18.95
CA SER A 83 -10.72 4.36 17.57
C SER A 83 -11.40 3.45 16.53
N PHE A 84 -11.53 2.16 16.82
CA PHE A 84 -12.21 1.21 15.94
C PHE A 84 -13.73 1.39 16.00
N LYS A 85 -14.27 1.63 17.20
CA LYS A 85 -15.70 1.94 17.42
C LYS A 85 -16.11 3.30 16.83
N ALA A 86 -15.18 4.24 16.70
CA ALA A 86 -15.41 5.54 16.10
C ALA A 86 -15.35 5.53 14.56
N LEU A 87 -14.99 4.40 13.93
CA LEU A 87 -14.94 4.29 12.48
C LEU A 87 -16.36 4.45 11.91
N ARG A 88 -16.55 5.47 11.07
CA ARG A 88 -17.82 5.71 10.40
C ARG A 88 -17.79 5.01 9.04
N ASP A 89 -18.89 4.34 8.71
CA ASP A 89 -19.09 3.83 7.36
C ASP A 89 -19.33 5.02 6.42
N PHE A 90 -18.48 5.15 5.41
CA PHE A 90 -18.56 6.21 4.40
C PHE A 90 -19.27 5.74 3.12
N THR A 91 -19.97 4.61 3.16
CA THR A 91 -20.77 4.14 2.02
C THR A 91 -21.72 5.26 1.59
N LYS A 92 -21.40 5.88 0.45
CA LYS A 92 -22.24 6.88 -0.19
C LYS A 92 -23.37 6.10 -0.88
N GLU A 93 -24.59 6.23 -0.37
CA GLU A 93 -25.76 5.74 -1.09
C GLU A 93 -25.88 6.53 -2.39
N LEU A 94 -25.66 5.85 -3.51
CA LEU A 94 -25.88 6.43 -4.83
C LEU A 94 -27.39 6.55 -5.02
N ILE A 95 -27.95 7.71 -4.68
CA ILE A 95 -29.32 8.04 -5.09
C ILE A 95 -29.29 8.04 -6.62
N PRO A 96 -30.04 7.15 -7.31
CA PRO A 96 -30.10 7.17 -8.76
C PRO A 96 -30.66 8.53 -9.15
N GLN A 97 -29.79 9.41 -9.66
CA GLN A 97 -30.24 10.63 -10.31
C GLN A 97 -31.08 10.12 -11.50
N ASN A 98 -32.34 10.52 -11.58
CA ASN A 98 -33.23 10.24 -12.70
C ASN A 98 -32.74 10.82 -14.04
N ASN A 99 -31.54 11.38 -14.08
CA ASN A 99 -30.79 11.68 -15.29
C ASN A 99 -30.33 10.36 -15.91
N GLN A 100 -31.20 9.79 -16.75
CA GLN A 100 -30.81 8.80 -17.75
C GLN A 100 -29.51 9.30 -18.39
N GLY A 101 -28.44 8.50 -18.28
CA GLY A 101 -27.15 8.83 -18.89
C GLY A 101 -27.30 9.06 -20.40
N ARG A 102 -26.21 9.41 -21.08
CA ARG A 102 -26.24 9.52 -22.54
C ARG A 102 -26.84 8.24 -23.14
N PRO A 103 -27.78 8.36 -24.11
CA PRO A 103 -28.34 7.20 -24.77
C PRO A 103 -27.24 6.26 -25.23
N ASN A 104 -27.44 4.96 -25.06
CA ASN A 104 -26.45 3.94 -25.41
C ASN A 104 -26.04 4.10 -26.89
N PRO A 105 -24.78 4.50 -27.19
CA PRO A 105 -24.33 4.70 -28.58
C PRO A 105 -24.17 3.38 -29.35
N PHE A 106 -24.33 2.25 -28.65
CA PHE A 106 -24.31 0.90 -29.22
C PHE A 106 -25.70 0.25 -29.24
N ALA A 107 -26.79 0.98 -28.93
CA ALA A 107 -28.13 0.48 -29.16
C ALA A 107 -28.34 0.26 -30.68
N PRO A 108 -28.89 -0.89 -31.11
CA PRO A 108 -29.24 -1.09 -32.51
C PRO A 108 -30.16 0.03 -32.98
N ILE A 109 -29.83 0.68 -34.10
CA ILE A 109 -30.71 1.65 -34.75
C ILE A 109 -32.06 0.96 -35.05
N GLY A 110 -33.18 1.59 -34.63
CA GLY A 110 -34.53 1.15 -35.01
C GLY A 110 -35.50 0.82 -33.88
N THR A 111 -35.21 1.13 -32.60
CA THR A 111 -36.22 1.08 -31.52
C THR A 111 -36.34 2.44 -30.82
N ASP A 112 -36.68 3.45 -31.60
CA ASP A 112 -37.00 4.79 -31.17
C ASP A 112 -38.52 4.89 -31.02
N VAL A 113 -38.98 5.13 -29.78
CA VAL A 113 -40.29 5.75 -29.59
C VAL A 113 -40.17 7.16 -30.17
N GLU A 114 -40.92 7.36 -31.24
CA GLU A 114 -41.06 8.61 -31.98
C GLU A 114 -41.40 9.78 -31.03
N ILE A 115 -40.44 10.67 -30.81
CA ILE A 115 -40.69 12.05 -30.46
C ILE A 115 -39.85 12.92 -31.40
N ALA A 116 -40.45 13.35 -32.51
CA ALA A 116 -39.91 14.35 -33.41
C ALA A 116 -40.77 15.64 -33.32
N PRO A 117 -40.32 16.81 -33.85
CA PRO A 117 -39.02 17.46 -33.67
C PRO A 117 -39.17 18.98 -33.38
N SER A 118 -38.11 19.67 -32.95
CA SER A 118 -38.02 21.13 -33.13
C SER A 118 -36.59 21.58 -33.44
N ALA A 119 -36.33 21.67 -34.74
CA ALA A 119 -35.47 22.60 -35.49
C ALA A 119 -34.00 22.81 -35.07
N ALA A 120 -33.11 22.37 -35.98
CA ALA A 120 -31.76 22.89 -36.19
C ALA A 120 -31.78 24.32 -36.80
N PRO A 121 -30.63 25.01 -36.86
CA PRO A 121 -29.89 25.01 -38.13
C PRO A 121 -28.37 24.77 -37.99
N THR A 122 -27.87 23.94 -38.92
CA THR A 122 -26.47 23.72 -39.41
C THR A 122 -25.80 25.00 -39.96
N PRO A 123 -24.51 25.05 -40.40
CA PRO A 123 -23.57 23.95 -40.78
C PRO A 123 -22.06 24.15 -40.44
N GLU A 124 -21.24 23.09 -40.52
CA GLU A 124 -19.92 23.06 -41.22
C GLU A 124 -19.11 21.77 -40.90
N THR A 125 -18.96 20.87 -41.86
CA THR A 125 -17.84 20.72 -42.83
C THR A 125 -16.73 19.82 -42.28
N GLY A 126 -16.64 18.62 -42.87
CA GLY A 126 -15.80 17.53 -42.38
C GLY A 126 -14.31 17.61 -42.74
N ALA A 127 -13.53 16.82 -42.02
CA ALA A 127 -12.26 16.27 -42.47
C ALA A 127 -12.04 14.91 -41.80
N SER A 128 -12.04 13.87 -42.63
CA SER A 128 -11.68 12.48 -42.36
C SER A 128 -10.21 12.29 -42.03
N LEU A 129 -9.86 11.40 -41.09
CA LEU A 129 -8.70 10.49 -41.21
C LEU A 129 -8.94 9.18 -40.44
N GLN A 130 -8.34 8.12 -40.97
CA GLN A 130 -8.70 6.72 -40.86
C GLN A 130 -8.17 6.00 -39.60
N ALA A 131 -8.78 4.85 -39.33
CA ALA A 131 -8.42 3.90 -38.30
C ALA A 131 -7.05 3.25 -38.50
N GLN A 132 -6.42 2.83 -37.40
CA GLN A 132 -5.75 1.52 -37.32
C GLN A 132 -5.49 1.13 -35.86
N ALA A 133 -6.12 0.04 -35.43
CA ALA A 133 -5.76 -0.72 -34.24
C ALA A 133 -4.49 -1.54 -34.52
N ILE A 134 -3.61 -1.66 -33.54
CA ILE A 134 -2.65 -2.77 -33.48
C ILE A 134 -2.56 -3.28 -32.05
N ALA A 135 -2.54 -4.60 -31.96
CA ALA A 135 -2.86 -5.42 -30.82
C ALA A 135 -1.75 -5.49 -29.76
N SER A 136 -2.21 -5.73 -28.53
CA SER A 136 -1.60 -6.51 -27.45
C SER A 136 -0.19 -7.08 -27.67
N THR A 137 0.73 -6.67 -26.80
CA THR A 137 1.84 -7.53 -26.34
C THR A 137 1.68 -7.77 -24.86
N SER A 138 1.33 -9.02 -24.54
CA SER A 138 1.50 -9.65 -23.24
C SER A 138 2.97 -9.62 -22.86
N GLY A 139 3.32 -8.82 -21.87
CA GLY A 139 4.60 -8.85 -21.18
C GLY A 139 4.33 -9.01 -19.69
N ASN A 140 4.37 -10.25 -19.20
CA ASN A 140 4.48 -10.56 -17.78
C ASN A 140 5.78 -9.95 -17.25
N SER A 141 5.70 -8.71 -16.79
CA SER A 141 6.72 -8.14 -15.91
C SER A 141 6.25 -8.44 -14.50
N GLY A 142 7.09 -9.13 -13.72
CA GLY A 142 7.00 -9.11 -12.27
C GLY A 142 7.17 -7.68 -11.80
N ALA A 143 6.11 -6.89 -11.92
CA ALA A 143 6.03 -5.54 -11.43
C ALA A 143 5.80 -5.65 -9.92
N THR A 144 6.89 -5.53 -9.17
CA THR A 144 6.75 -4.98 -7.83
C THR A 144 6.14 -3.59 -8.01
N SER A 145 4.81 -3.50 -7.88
CA SER A 145 4.08 -2.24 -7.92
C SER A 145 4.63 -1.36 -6.81
N SER A 146 5.56 -0.49 -7.16
CA SER A 146 5.94 0.64 -6.31
C SER A 146 4.79 1.63 -6.38
N SER A 147 3.79 1.41 -5.53
CA SER A 147 2.68 2.35 -5.36
C SER A 147 3.24 3.58 -4.65
N VAL A 148 3.35 4.68 -5.39
CA VAL A 148 3.64 5.99 -4.81
C VAL A 148 2.41 6.42 -4.01
N VAL A 149 2.62 6.79 -2.76
CA VAL A 149 1.56 7.27 -1.88
C VAL A 149 1.87 8.72 -1.50
N ILE A 150 0.91 9.60 -1.72
CA ILE A 150 0.98 11.03 -1.44
C ILE A 150 -0.29 11.49 -0.72
N GLU A 151 -0.15 12.47 0.15
CA GLU A 151 -1.22 13.05 0.96
C GLU A 151 -1.20 14.57 0.77
N THR A 152 -2.39 15.13 0.60
CA THR A 152 -2.64 16.57 0.72
C THR A 152 -2.95 16.89 2.18
N ALA A 153 -2.36 17.95 2.72
CA ALA A 153 -2.64 18.41 4.08
C ALA A 153 -3.19 19.84 4.05
N ASP A 154 -3.82 20.26 5.15
CA ASP A 154 -4.41 21.60 5.29
C ASP A 154 -3.44 22.71 4.88
N ALA A 155 -3.95 23.71 4.15
CA ALA A 155 -3.17 24.89 3.81
C ALA A 155 -2.81 25.69 5.07
N SER A 156 -1.66 26.37 5.01
CA SER A 156 -1.15 27.21 6.10
C SER A 156 -0.78 28.59 5.59
N ALA A 157 -0.49 29.53 6.50
CA ALA A 157 -0.11 30.91 6.16
C ALA A 157 -1.07 31.58 5.14
N VAL A 158 -2.37 31.30 5.29
CA VAL A 158 -3.41 31.86 4.41
C VAL A 158 -3.56 33.35 4.70
N ALA A 159 -3.26 34.16 3.69
CA ALA A 159 -3.37 35.61 3.73
C ALA A 159 -4.36 36.10 2.67
N ARG A 160 -4.39 37.41 2.47
CA ARG A 160 -5.31 38.08 1.54
C ARG A 160 -5.08 37.67 0.07
N THR A 161 -3.83 37.45 -0.31
CA THR A 161 -3.43 37.16 -1.71
C THR A 161 -2.42 36.01 -1.83
N THR A 162 -2.14 35.30 -0.73
CA THR A 162 -1.15 34.20 -0.67
C THR A 162 -1.64 33.08 0.22
N ALA A 163 -1.12 31.87 0.01
CA ALA A 163 -1.27 30.73 0.91
C ALA A 163 -0.10 29.76 0.73
N THR A 164 0.14 28.89 1.71
CA THR A 164 1.11 27.80 1.62
C THR A 164 0.37 26.48 1.56
N LEU A 165 0.53 25.76 0.45
CA LEU A 165 -0.01 24.42 0.24
C LEU A 165 0.91 23.38 0.89
N ASN A 166 0.33 22.43 1.61
CA ASN A 166 1.06 21.42 2.37
C ASN A 166 0.74 20.02 1.86
N GLY A 167 1.75 19.14 1.86
CA GLY A 167 1.58 17.75 1.48
C GLY A 167 2.70 16.86 2.04
N LYS A 168 2.53 15.56 1.90
CA LYS A 168 3.49 14.56 2.36
C LYS A 168 3.54 13.39 1.40
N ILE A 169 4.75 12.94 1.08
CA ILE A 169 4.95 11.73 0.28
C ILE A 169 5.45 10.61 1.19
N PHE A 170 4.87 9.42 1.07
CA PHE A 170 5.18 8.26 1.91
C PHE A 170 6.11 7.27 1.21
N SER A 171 5.86 6.98 -0.07
CA SER A 171 6.59 5.94 -0.81
C SER A 171 7.15 6.47 -2.14
N PRO A 172 8.06 7.46 -2.14
CA PRO A 172 8.67 7.94 -3.38
C PRO A 172 9.69 6.94 -3.93
N SER A 173 10.07 7.15 -5.19
CA SER A 173 11.20 6.52 -5.87
C SER A 173 12.24 7.56 -6.27
N SER A 174 13.38 7.11 -6.83
CA SER A 174 14.46 7.99 -7.29
C SER A 174 14.07 8.93 -8.44
N THR A 175 12.93 8.72 -9.09
CA THR A 175 12.41 9.54 -10.19
C THR A 175 11.14 10.29 -9.82
N THR A 176 10.68 10.22 -8.57
CA THR A 176 9.42 10.85 -8.19
C THR A 176 9.50 12.37 -8.22
N VAL A 177 8.52 12.98 -8.87
CA VAL A 177 8.32 14.42 -9.00
C VAL A 177 6.99 14.76 -8.36
N ARG A 178 6.94 15.82 -7.55
CA ARG A 178 5.72 16.29 -6.88
C ARG A 178 5.34 17.70 -7.32
N SER A 179 4.06 18.00 -7.25
CA SER A 179 3.48 19.33 -7.45
C SER A 179 2.15 19.42 -6.72
N PHE A 180 1.56 20.62 -6.68
CA PHE A 180 0.15 20.81 -6.34
C PHE A 180 -0.61 21.27 -7.57
N GLU A 181 -1.81 20.74 -7.74
CA GLU A 181 -2.84 21.32 -8.61
C GLU A 181 -3.79 22.13 -7.75
N TRP A 182 -4.24 23.29 -8.23
CA TRP A 182 -5.12 24.18 -7.48
C TRP A 182 -6.00 25.07 -8.38
N GLY A 183 -7.10 25.56 -7.84
CA GLY A 183 -8.05 26.41 -8.56
C GLY A 183 -9.26 26.79 -7.72
N THR A 184 -10.22 27.49 -8.31
CA THR A 184 -11.48 27.88 -7.66
C THR A 184 -12.63 26.90 -7.95
N ASN A 185 -12.46 26.01 -8.92
CA ASN A 185 -13.38 24.93 -9.22
C ASN A 185 -12.82 23.60 -8.67
N PRO A 186 -13.52 22.93 -7.73
CA PRO A 186 -13.05 21.64 -7.18
C PRO A 186 -12.97 20.52 -8.23
N ASP A 187 -13.80 20.58 -9.29
CA ASP A 187 -13.83 19.56 -10.34
C ASP A 187 -12.77 19.78 -11.43
N ALA A 188 -12.14 20.96 -11.45
CA ALA A 188 -11.16 21.35 -12.46
C ALA A 188 -10.11 22.31 -11.90
N LEU A 189 -9.01 21.75 -11.39
CA LEU A 189 -7.89 22.49 -10.85
C LEU A 189 -6.99 23.00 -11.99
N ALA A 190 -7.22 24.24 -12.42
CA ALA A 190 -6.62 24.80 -13.63
C ALA A 190 -5.14 25.22 -13.50
N ASN A 191 -4.60 25.29 -12.28
CA ASN A 191 -3.22 25.76 -12.04
C ASN A 191 -2.38 24.64 -11.44
N THR A 192 -1.08 24.64 -11.78
CA THR A 192 -0.12 23.69 -11.23
C THR A 192 1.10 24.45 -10.71
N THR A 193 1.58 24.09 -9.51
CA THR A 193 2.83 24.64 -8.98
C THR A 193 4.04 24.06 -9.71
N PRO A 194 5.24 24.66 -9.58
CA PRO A 194 6.47 24.05 -10.10
C PRO A 194 6.64 22.60 -9.63
N GLN A 195 7.10 21.76 -10.54
CA GLN A 195 7.40 20.37 -10.29
C GLN A 195 8.75 20.23 -9.57
N VAL A 196 8.79 19.47 -8.48
CA VAL A 196 9.98 19.30 -7.65
C VAL A 196 10.27 17.82 -7.43
N LYS A 197 11.49 17.38 -7.72
CA LYS A 197 11.92 16.01 -7.44
C LYS A 197 11.94 15.73 -5.93
N GLN A 198 11.39 14.60 -5.49
CA GLN A 198 11.57 14.05 -4.13
C GLN A 198 11.91 12.57 -4.20
N ALA A 199 13.12 12.20 -3.79
CA ALA A 199 13.52 10.80 -3.73
C ALA A 199 13.34 10.16 -2.35
N THR A 200 12.98 10.96 -1.34
CA THR A 200 12.87 10.54 0.05
C THR A 200 11.49 10.85 0.61
N GLN A 201 11.00 9.98 1.49
CA GLN A 201 9.76 10.20 2.24
C GLN A 201 9.84 11.51 3.04
N GLY A 202 8.76 12.27 3.09
CA GLY A 202 8.72 13.51 3.88
C GLY A 202 7.65 14.50 3.47
N ALA A 203 7.46 15.50 4.32
CA ALA A 203 6.59 16.64 4.07
C ALA A 203 7.20 17.60 3.04
N PHE A 204 6.35 18.31 2.33
CA PHE A 204 6.73 19.38 1.41
C PHE A 204 5.67 20.46 1.34
N THR A 205 6.09 21.65 0.96
CA THR A 205 5.23 22.84 0.94
C THR A 205 5.53 23.71 -0.27
N THR A 206 4.51 24.40 -0.79
CA THR A 206 4.68 25.41 -1.83
C THR A 206 3.84 26.64 -1.53
N ALA A 207 4.47 27.81 -1.50
CA ALA A 207 3.76 29.08 -1.41
C ALA A 207 3.19 29.47 -2.78
N ILE A 208 1.93 29.89 -2.80
CA ILE A 208 1.24 30.44 -3.97
C ILE A 208 0.84 31.89 -3.70
N SER A 209 0.80 32.69 -4.76
CA SER A 209 0.52 34.13 -4.71
C SER A 209 -0.39 34.56 -5.85
N GLY A 210 -0.87 35.81 -5.81
CA GLY A 210 -1.79 36.34 -6.81
C GLY A 210 -3.24 35.88 -6.62
N LEU A 211 -3.60 35.46 -5.41
CA LEU A 211 -4.95 35.02 -5.08
C LEU A 211 -5.89 36.22 -4.92
N ALA A 212 -7.15 36.04 -5.26
CA ALA A 212 -8.19 37.02 -4.98
C ALA A 212 -8.56 37.00 -3.48
N PRO A 213 -8.80 38.15 -2.84
CA PRO A 213 -9.30 38.21 -1.46
C PRO A 213 -10.67 37.55 -1.30
N ASN A 214 -10.98 37.10 -0.08
CA ASN A 214 -12.27 36.48 0.27
C ASN A 214 -12.74 35.42 -0.74
N THR A 215 -11.82 34.58 -1.23
CA THR A 215 -12.06 33.60 -2.29
C THR A 215 -11.65 32.22 -1.82
N THR A 216 -12.53 31.23 -2.03
CA THR A 216 -12.23 29.82 -1.74
C THR A 216 -11.45 29.20 -2.89
N TYR A 217 -10.36 28.54 -2.54
CA TYR A 217 -9.52 27.77 -3.43
C TYR A 217 -9.48 26.31 -2.99
N TYR A 218 -9.38 25.42 -3.96
CA TYR A 218 -9.23 23.98 -3.81
C TYR A 218 -7.86 23.58 -4.31
N PHE A 219 -7.27 22.55 -3.71
CA PHE A 219 -5.97 22.05 -4.12
C PHE A 219 -5.81 20.57 -3.78
N LYS A 220 -4.95 19.88 -4.54
CA LYS A 220 -4.50 18.52 -4.26
C LYS A 220 -3.00 18.36 -4.53
N ALA A 221 -2.35 17.49 -3.78
CA ALA A 221 -0.98 17.07 -4.02
C ALA A 221 -0.95 16.01 -5.14
N VAL A 222 0.02 16.10 -6.05
CA VAL A 222 0.21 15.15 -7.15
C VAL A 222 1.66 14.68 -7.17
N ALA A 223 1.88 13.38 -7.35
CA ALA A 223 3.19 12.79 -7.56
C ALA A 223 3.21 11.95 -8.85
N LEU A 224 4.26 12.18 -9.65
CA LEU A 224 4.54 11.47 -10.89
C LEU A 224 5.80 10.62 -10.72
N THR A 225 5.73 9.36 -11.12
CA THR A 225 6.87 8.42 -11.11
C THR A 225 6.85 7.58 -12.37
N GLY A 226 7.62 8.01 -13.37
CA GLY A 226 7.51 7.44 -14.71
C GLY A 226 6.10 7.67 -15.27
N ALA A 227 5.38 6.60 -15.57
CA ALA A 227 3.99 6.65 -16.05
C ALA A 227 2.94 6.59 -14.92
N LEU A 228 3.35 6.42 -13.66
CA LEU A 228 2.43 6.35 -12.54
C LEU A 228 2.10 7.74 -12.00
N VAL A 229 0.82 7.96 -11.74
CA VAL A 229 0.28 9.17 -11.09
C VAL A 229 -0.32 8.76 -9.76
N ALA A 230 0.08 9.45 -8.70
CA ALA A 230 -0.56 9.38 -7.40
C ALA A 230 -1.14 10.75 -7.06
N GLU A 231 -2.38 10.77 -6.62
CA GLU A 231 -3.11 11.99 -6.26
C GLU A 231 -3.55 11.90 -4.80
N GLY A 232 -3.40 13.01 -4.07
CA GLY A 232 -3.98 13.17 -2.76
C GLY A 232 -5.42 13.66 -2.83
N ASP A 233 -6.10 13.67 -1.68
CA ASP A 233 -7.43 14.24 -1.55
C ASP A 233 -7.46 15.75 -1.84
N ILE A 234 -8.62 16.25 -2.27
CA ILE A 234 -8.82 17.68 -2.46
C ILE A 234 -9.10 18.34 -1.11
N TYR A 235 -8.31 19.36 -0.79
CA TYR A 235 -8.49 20.24 0.35
C TYR A 235 -8.89 21.64 -0.12
N MET A 236 -9.40 22.47 0.79
CA MET A 236 -9.78 23.85 0.48
C MET A 236 -9.29 24.83 1.54
N PHE A 237 -9.15 26.09 1.14
CA PHE A 237 -8.94 27.22 2.05
C PHE A 237 -9.60 28.48 1.47
N THR A 238 -9.88 29.47 2.33
CA THR A 238 -10.44 30.76 1.93
C THR A 238 -9.49 31.89 2.29
N THR A 239 -9.14 32.73 1.33
CA THR A 239 -8.26 33.90 1.56
C THR A 239 -8.92 34.94 2.47
N LEU A 240 -8.10 35.76 3.12
CA LEU A 240 -8.60 36.83 3.98
C LEU A 240 -9.27 37.95 3.15
N PRO A 241 -10.18 38.75 3.75
CA PRO A 241 -10.80 39.92 3.11
C PRO A 241 -9.81 41.02 2.67
#